data_AF-A0A4V6QWL6-F1
#
_entry.id   AF-A0A4V6QWL6-F1
#
_cell.length_a   1.000
_cell.length_b   1.000
_cell.length_c   1.000
_cell.angle_alpha   90.00
_cell.angle_beta   90.00
_cell.angle_gamma   90.00
#
_symmetry.space_group_name_H-M   'P 1'
#
loop_
_entity.id
_entity.type
_entity.pdbx_description
1 polymer ?
#
loop_
_entity_poly.entity_id
_entity_poly.type
_entity_poly.pdbx_seq_one_letter_code
_entity_poly.pdbx_strand_id
1 'polypeptide(L)'
;IQAGCGRTGSFFSFEFADLSPDIIVLSKSLSGCGLPLSLLLLKPEIDVWQPGEHNGTFRGNNLALVTGASALRKYWTDEKLSHGVTETGRILNKRLQQIAQSSGDPSLSVRGRGMMLGIDCNTGKLAEKIVHRAFESGLVVER
;
A
#
# COMPACT_ATOMS: atom_id res chain seq x y z
N ILE A 1 6.26 4.08 -0.08
CA ILE A 1 6.49 2.64 -0.39
C ILE A 1 5.22 1.78 -0.26
N GLN A 2 4.69 1.48 0.94
CA GLN A 2 3.60 0.50 1.11
C GLN A 2 2.20 1.04 0.84
N ALA A 3 1.96 2.31 1.22
CA ALA A 3 0.64 2.92 1.19
C ALA A 3 0.28 3.57 -0.17
N GLY A 4 1.25 3.71 -1.08
CA GLY A 4 1.06 4.28 -2.40
C GLY A 4 0.52 3.28 -3.43
N CYS A 5 0.56 3.67 -4.69
CA CYS A 5 0.02 2.92 -5.82
C CYS A 5 -1.42 2.44 -5.57
N GLY A 6 -2.26 3.30 -5.00
CA GLY A 6 -3.69 3.00 -4.80
C GLY A 6 -4.04 2.26 -3.54
N ARG A 7 -3.07 1.78 -2.76
CA ARG A 7 -3.35 0.94 -1.56
C ARG A 7 -4.31 1.62 -0.57
N THR A 8 -4.26 2.94 -0.46
CA THR A 8 -5.11 3.73 0.45
C THR A 8 -6.26 4.46 -0.24
N GLY A 9 -6.53 4.17 -1.52
CA GLY A 9 -7.56 4.80 -2.35
C GLY A 9 -6.96 5.64 -3.48
N SER A 10 -6.06 6.56 -3.15
CA SER A 10 -5.36 7.45 -4.09
C SER A 10 -4.00 6.88 -4.55
N PHE A 11 -3.42 7.41 -5.63
CA PHE A 11 -2.11 6.96 -6.11
C PHE A 11 -1.03 7.18 -5.05
N PHE A 12 -0.88 8.41 -4.58
CA PHE A 12 -0.06 8.73 -3.42
C PHE A 12 -0.92 8.73 -2.17
N SER A 13 -0.40 8.12 -1.10
CA SER A 13 -1.13 8.00 0.17
C SER A 13 -1.33 9.31 0.91
N PHE A 14 -0.70 10.39 0.49
CA PHE A 14 -0.77 11.69 1.14
C PHE A 14 -1.71 12.68 0.44
N GLU A 15 -2.32 12.32 -0.69
CA GLU A 15 -3.21 13.22 -1.46
C GLU A 15 -4.38 13.73 -0.61
N PHE A 16 -4.98 12.88 0.23
CA PHE A 16 -6.06 13.27 1.14
C PHE A 16 -5.71 14.40 2.13
N ALA A 17 -4.41 14.61 2.38
CA ALA A 17 -3.90 15.60 3.32
C ALA A 17 -3.36 16.84 2.60
N ASP A 18 -3.55 16.92 1.28
CA ASP A 18 -3.10 18.03 0.44
C ASP A 18 -1.60 18.37 0.64
N LEU A 19 -0.79 17.31 0.80
CA LEU A 19 0.65 17.44 1.00
C LEU A 19 1.38 17.45 -0.35
N SER A 20 2.45 18.26 -0.41
CA SER A 20 3.39 18.31 -1.54
C SER A 20 4.82 18.01 -1.06
N PRO A 21 5.18 16.73 -0.81
CA PRO A 21 6.51 16.35 -0.34
C PRO A 21 7.60 16.65 -1.37
N ASP A 22 8.78 17.05 -0.92
CA ASP A 22 9.92 17.29 -1.82
C ASP A 22 10.51 15.98 -2.37
N ILE A 23 10.40 14.90 -1.58
CA ILE A 23 10.91 13.57 -1.91
C ILE A 23 9.80 12.54 -1.74
N ILE A 24 9.58 11.71 -2.76
CA ILE A 24 8.60 10.61 -2.71
C ILE A 24 9.28 9.28 -3.05
N VAL A 25 9.11 8.28 -2.17
CA VAL A 25 9.67 6.93 -2.37
C VAL A 25 8.59 5.93 -2.78
N LEU A 26 8.76 5.35 -3.96
CA LEU A 26 7.85 4.36 -4.56
C LEU A 26 8.55 3.01 -4.77
N SER A 27 7.81 1.90 -4.61
CA SER A 27 8.27 0.53 -4.93
C SER A 27 7.04 -0.41 -4.89
N LYS A 28 7.21 -1.67 -4.49
CA LYS A 28 6.15 -2.68 -4.30
C LYS A 28 5.25 -2.79 -5.54
N SER A 29 3.99 -2.38 -5.45
CA SER A 29 3.00 -2.50 -6.52
C SER A 29 3.30 -1.63 -7.76
N LEU A 30 4.32 -0.77 -7.71
CA LEU A 30 4.70 0.13 -8.80
C LEU A 30 4.99 -0.60 -10.13
N SER A 31 5.63 -1.77 -10.09
CA SER A 31 5.90 -2.54 -11.32
C SER A 31 4.65 -3.19 -11.90
N GLY A 32 3.52 -3.19 -11.18
CA GLY A 32 2.25 -3.76 -11.60
C GLY A 32 2.18 -5.30 -11.64
N CYS A 33 3.32 -5.98 -11.62
CA CYS A 33 3.41 -7.44 -11.74
C CYS A 33 4.38 -8.10 -10.74
N GLY A 34 4.85 -7.37 -9.73
CA GLY A 34 5.71 -7.90 -8.67
C GLY A 34 7.20 -7.96 -9.04
N LEU A 35 7.61 -7.39 -10.16
CA LEU A 35 9.03 -7.25 -10.51
C LEU A 35 9.73 -6.21 -9.61
N PRO A 36 11.02 -6.40 -9.26
CA PRO A 36 11.78 -5.44 -8.47
C PRO A 36 11.89 -4.09 -9.19
N LEU A 37 11.26 -3.07 -8.60
CA LEU A 37 11.34 -1.68 -9.04
C LEU A 37 11.16 -0.77 -7.84
N SER A 38 12.01 0.26 -7.76
CA SER A 38 11.82 1.39 -6.88
C SER A 38 12.12 2.67 -7.64
N LEU A 39 11.45 3.75 -7.25
CA LEU A 39 11.70 5.10 -7.75
C LEU A 39 11.82 6.06 -6.58
N LEU A 40 12.74 7.00 -6.71
CA LEU A 40 12.82 8.19 -5.89
C LEU A 40 12.40 9.36 -6.78
N LEU A 41 11.30 10.01 -6.45
CA LEU A 41 10.89 11.25 -7.11
C LEU A 41 11.43 12.40 -6.28
N LEU A 42 12.15 13.30 -6.94
CA LEU A 42 12.69 14.53 -6.37
C LEU A 42 11.98 15.70 -7.04
N LYS A 43 11.63 16.71 -6.25
CA LYS A 43 11.29 18.01 -6.84
C LYS A 43 12.51 18.61 -7.55
N PRO A 44 12.33 19.37 -8.64
CA PRO A 44 13.43 19.93 -9.41
C PRO A 44 14.40 20.78 -8.59
N GLU A 45 13.92 21.49 -7.56
CA GLU A 45 14.73 22.40 -6.75
C GLU A 45 15.76 21.67 -5.88
N ILE A 46 15.56 20.37 -5.64
CA ILE A 46 16.45 19.54 -4.82
C ILE A 46 17.16 18.45 -5.63
N ASP A 47 16.88 18.33 -6.93
CA ASP A 47 17.55 17.41 -7.85
C ASP A 47 18.88 18.03 -8.34
N VAL A 48 19.84 18.11 -7.42
CA VAL A 48 21.16 18.75 -7.63
C VAL A 48 22.27 17.74 -7.95
N TRP A 49 21.92 16.47 -8.17
CA TRP A 49 22.89 15.41 -8.42
C TRP A 49 23.61 15.59 -9.75
N GLN A 50 24.93 15.43 -9.70
CA GLN A 50 25.76 15.37 -10.89
C GLN A 50 25.70 13.98 -11.54
N PRO A 51 26.02 13.89 -12.85
CA PRO A 51 26.09 12.60 -13.54
C PRO A 51 26.95 11.58 -12.79
N GLY A 52 26.37 10.42 -12.48
CA GLY A 52 27.07 9.30 -11.83
C GLY A 52 27.03 9.28 -10.30
N GLU A 53 26.55 10.33 -9.64
CA GLU A 53 26.49 10.40 -8.16
C GLU A 53 25.46 9.44 -7.55
N HIS A 54 24.41 9.14 -8.29
CA HIS A 54 23.39 8.15 -7.91
C HIS A 54 23.44 6.97 -8.87
N ASN A 55 24.28 5.96 -8.57
CA ASN A 55 24.51 4.79 -9.42
C ASN A 55 24.07 3.46 -8.75
N GLY A 56 24.07 2.37 -9.53
CA GLY A 56 23.77 1.03 -9.05
C GLY A 56 23.61 0.01 -10.18
N THR A 57 24.18 -1.18 -10.01
CA THR A 57 24.32 -2.23 -11.05
C THR A 57 22.99 -2.68 -11.67
N PHE A 58 21.93 -2.75 -10.87
CA PHE A 58 20.62 -3.27 -11.30
C PHE A 58 19.58 -2.16 -11.52
N ARG A 59 20.00 -0.90 -11.63
CA ARG A 59 19.09 0.20 -11.95
C ARG A 59 18.61 0.09 -13.39
N GLY A 60 17.40 0.58 -13.64
CA GLY A 60 16.81 0.47 -14.97
C GLY A 60 16.44 -0.96 -15.32
N ASN A 61 15.79 -1.69 -14.39
CA ASN A 61 15.17 -2.96 -14.71
C ASN A 61 14.11 -2.74 -15.81
N ASN A 62 14.51 -2.93 -17.07
CA ASN A 62 13.70 -2.61 -18.24
C ASN A 62 12.36 -3.34 -18.23
N LEU A 63 12.35 -4.61 -17.83
CA LEU A 63 11.11 -5.38 -17.76
C LEU A 63 10.16 -4.75 -16.74
N ALA A 64 10.65 -4.39 -15.56
CA ALA A 64 9.84 -3.76 -14.53
C ALA A 64 9.36 -2.35 -14.92
N LEU A 65 10.16 -1.59 -15.68
CA LEU A 65 9.77 -0.30 -16.24
C LEU A 65 8.64 -0.46 -17.28
N VAL A 66 8.74 -1.44 -18.19
CA VAL A 66 7.72 -1.72 -19.20
C VAL A 66 6.40 -2.14 -18.56
N THR A 67 6.44 -3.02 -17.57
CA THR A 67 5.23 -3.48 -16.87
C THR A 67 4.65 -2.37 -16.00
N GLY A 68 5.48 -1.59 -15.30
CA GLY A 68 5.05 -0.44 -14.51
C GLY A 68 4.38 0.63 -15.37
N ALA A 69 4.99 1.00 -16.50
CA ALA A 69 4.39 1.95 -17.44
C ALA A 69 3.06 1.44 -18.02
N SER A 70 2.96 0.13 -18.27
CA SER A 70 1.71 -0.49 -18.72
C SER A 70 0.63 -0.49 -17.64
N ALA A 71 0.99 -0.73 -16.38
CA ALA A 71 0.08 -0.64 -15.23
C ALA A 71 -0.42 0.79 -15.01
N LEU A 72 0.44 1.81 -15.15
CA LEU A 72 0.06 3.22 -15.10
C LEU A 72 -0.97 3.56 -16.18
N ARG A 73 -0.68 3.24 -17.45
CA ARG A 73 -1.63 3.50 -18.55
C ARG A 73 -2.96 2.78 -18.37
N LYS A 74 -2.94 1.56 -17.84
CA LYS A 74 -4.13 0.72 -17.71
C LYS A 74 -5.02 1.11 -16.52
N TYR A 75 -4.43 1.47 -15.39
CA TYR A 75 -5.16 1.59 -14.12
C TYR A 75 -5.17 3.00 -13.53
N TRP A 76 -4.35 3.91 -14.07
CA TRP A 76 -4.14 5.26 -13.50
C TRP A 76 -4.44 6.39 -14.49
N THR A 77 -5.15 6.09 -15.58
CA THR A 77 -5.66 7.08 -16.55
C THR A 77 -7.09 7.54 -16.24
N ASP A 78 -7.77 6.84 -15.33
CA ASP A 78 -9.06 7.21 -14.77
C ASP A 78 -9.13 6.80 -13.29
N GLU A 79 -10.24 7.11 -12.62
CA GLU A 79 -10.42 6.86 -11.19
C GLU A 79 -11.03 5.49 -10.87
N LYS A 80 -11.21 4.58 -11.85
CA LYS A 80 -11.93 3.31 -11.62
C LYS A 80 -11.24 2.44 -10.57
N LEU A 81 -9.92 2.33 -10.62
CA LEU A 81 -9.17 1.57 -9.62
C LEU A 81 -9.32 2.20 -8.22
N SER A 82 -9.17 3.51 -8.12
CA SER A 82 -9.30 4.27 -6.87
C SER A 82 -10.69 4.11 -6.23
N HIS A 83 -11.75 4.19 -7.04
CA HIS A 83 -13.12 3.94 -6.60
C HIS A 83 -13.32 2.49 -6.15
N GLY A 84 -12.81 1.53 -6.92
CA GLY A 84 -12.89 0.11 -6.56
C GLY A 84 -12.19 -0.23 -5.24
N VAL A 85 -11.01 0.36 -5.00
CA VAL A 85 -10.28 0.22 -3.73
C VAL A 85 -11.08 0.83 -2.59
N THR A 86 -11.63 2.03 -2.78
CA THR A 86 -12.39 2.72 -1.74
C THR A 86 -13.63 1.93 -1.33
N GLU A 87 -14.38 1.42 -2.31
CA GLU A 87 -15.60 0.64 -2.03
C GLU A 87 -15.28 -0.70 -1.37
N THR A 88 -14.27 -1.42 -1.87
CA THR A 88 -13.83 -2.68 -1.26
C THR A 88 -13.30 -2.45 0.16
N GLY A 89 -12.55 -1.38 0.36
CA GLY A 89 -12.03 -0.96 1.66
C GLY A 89 -13.15 -0.67 2.67
N ARG A 90 -14.23 0.00 2.23
CA ARG A 90 -15.41 0.26 3.05
C ARG A 90 -16.09 -1.04 3.51
N ILE A 91 -16.24 -2.01 2.60
CA ILE A 91 -16.79 -3.34 2.92
C ILE A 91 -15.91 -4.05 3.95
N LEU A 92 -14.59 -4.10 3.70
CA LEU A 92 -13.63 -4.75 4.59
C LEU A 92 -13.63 -4.09 5.98
N ASN A 93 -13.56 -2.76 6.05
CA ASN A 93 -13.60 -2.02 7.30
C ASN A 93 -14.86 -2.33 8.11
N LYS A 94 -16.04 -2.32 7.46
CA LYS A 94 -17.31 -2.67 8.11
C LYS A 94 -17.28 -4.09 8.70
N ARG A 95 -16.74 -5.06 7.97
CA ARG A 95 -16.63 -6.45 8.44
C ARG A 95 -15.66 -6.60 9.62
N LEU A 96 -14.50 -5.95 9.56
CA LEU A 96 -13.54 -5.96 10.67
C LEU A 96 -14.13 -5.29 11.92
N GLN A 97 -14.90 -4.20 11.75
CA GLN A 97 -15.57 -3.53 12.87
C GLN A 97 -16.62 -4.43 13.51
N GLN A 98 -17.40 -5.16 12.70
CA GLN A 98 -18.35 -6.16 13.21
C GLN A 98 -17.64 -7.26 14.01
N ILE A 99 -16.50 -7.75 13.52
CA ILE A 99 -15.69 -8.76 14.22
C ILE A 99 -15.23 -8.22 15.59
N ALA A 100 -14.62 -7.03 15.61
CA ALA A 100 -14.14 -6.40 16.84
C ALA A 100 -15.27 -6.14 17.85
N GLN A 101 -16.47 -5.75 17.38
CA GLN A 101 -17.63 -5.55 18.25
C GLN A 101 -18.19 -6.87 18.79
N SER A 102 -18.28 -7.90 17.94
CA SER A 102 -18.84 -9.21 18.30
C SER A 102 -17.98 -10.02 19.27
N SER A 103 -16.68 -9.72 19.38
CA SER A 103 -15.80 -10.38 20.34
C SER A 103 -16.10 -10.01 21.79
N GLY A 104 -16.74 -8.86 22.03
CA GLY A 104 -16.95 -8.28 23.36
C GLY A 104 -15.67 -7.77 24.03
N ASP A 105 -14.52 -7.81 23.36
CA ASP A 105 -13.24 -7.36 23.88
C ASP A 105 -13.01 -5.88 23.52
N PRO A 106 -13.07 -4.95 24.49
CA PRO A 106 -12.93 -3.52 24.23
C PRO A 106 -11.51 -3.11 23.80
N SER A 107 -10.52 -4.02 23.91
CA SER A 107 -9.15 -3.76 23.47
C SER A 107 -8.98 -3.91 21.95
N LEU A 108 -9.95 -4.53 21.26
CA LEU A 108 -9.89 -4.67 19.80
C LEU A 108 -10.37 -3.39 19.11
N SER A 109 -9.58 -2.89 18.17
CA SER A 109 -9.99 -1.74 17.35
C SER A 109 -9.54 -1.88 15.91
N VAL A 110 -10.34 -1.35 14.97
CA VAL A 110 -9.99 -1.35 13.55
C VAL A 110 -9.23 -0.08 13.19
N ARG A 111 -8.12 -0.24 12.47
CA ARG A 111 -7.25 0.86 12.02
C ARG A 111 -6.96 0.74 10.53
N GLY A 112 -6.73 1.88 9.88
CA GLY A 112 -6.25 1.95 8.50
C GLY A 112 -7.18 2.71 7.54
N ARG A 113 -6.86 2.67 6.25
CA ARG A 113 -7.59 3.35 5.18
C ARG A 113 -7.51 2.60 3.85
N GLY A 114 -8.56 2.69 3.04
CA GLY A 114 -8.63 2.00 1.76
C GLY A 114 -8.52 0.50 1.97
N MET A 115 -7.59 -0.15 1.28
CA MET A 115 -7.30 -1.58 1.42
C MET A 115 -6.05 -1.85 2.27
N MET A 116 -5.65 -0.89 3.10
CA MET A 116 -4.65 -1.04 4.15
C MET A 116 -5.35 -0.94 5.50
N LEU A 117 -5.92 -2.07 5.93
CA LEU A 117 -6.76 -2.19 7.14
C LEU A 117 -6.25 -3.34 8.00
N GLY A 118 -6.44 -3.22 9.32
CA GLY A 118 -6.12 -4.24 10.29
C GLY A 118 -6.91 -4.11 11.58
N ILE A 119 -6.89 -5.16 12.41
CA ILE A 119 -7.41 -5.13 13.78
C ILE A 119 -6.22 -5.01 14.72
N ASP A 120 -6.17 -3.92 15.46
CA ASP A 120 -5.28 -3.78 16.61
C ASP A 120 -5.79 -4.72 17.71
N CYS A 121 -4.95 -5.70 18.04
CA CYS A 121 -5.24 -6.74 19.03
C CYS A 121 -4.70 -6.40 20.42
N ASN A 122 -4.13 -5.21 20.62
CA ASN A 122 -3.45 -4.73 21.84
C ASN A 122 -2.21 -5.55 22.28
N THR A 123 -2.14 -6.85 21.94
CA THR A 123 -1.03 -7.74 22.26
C THR A 123 -0.63 -8.58 21.04
N GLY A 124 0.68 -8.76 20.85
CA GLY A 124 1.21 -9.60 19.77
C GLY A 124 0.84 -11.09 19.92
N LYS A 125 0.63 -11.57 21.16
CA LYS A 125 0.20 -12.95 21.44
C LYS A 125 -1.20 -13.24 20.90
N LEU A 126 -2.13 -12.30 21.04
CA LEU A 126 -3.48 -12.45 20.50
C LEU A 126 -3.46 -12.39 18.97
N ALA A 127 -2.72 -11.43 18.40
CA ALA A 127 -2.55 -11.32 16.94
C ALA A 127 -1.98 -12.62 16.33
N GLU A 128 -0.97 -13.23 16.97
CA GLU A 128 -0.39 -14.49 16.53
C GLU A 128 -1.39 -15.65 16.52
N LYS A 129 -2.21 -15.78 17.58
CA LYS A 129 -3.28 -16.79 17.64
C LYS A 129 -4.32 -16.58 16.52
N ILE A 130 -4.69 -15.33 16.26
CA ILE A 130 -5.64 -14.98 15.19
C ILE A 130 -5.06 -15.33 13.82
N VAL A 131 -3.80 -14.96 13.54
CA VAL A 131 -3.13 -15.27 12.28
C VAL A 131 -3.01 -16.78 12.08
N HIS A 132 -2.63 -17.53 13.12
CA HIS A 132 -2.55 -18.99 13.04
C HIS A 132 -3.91 -19.61 12.73
N ARG A 133 -4.96 -19.18 13.43
CA ARG A 133 -6.32 -19.70 13.19
C ARG A 133 -6.86 -19.33 11.81
N ALA A 134 -6.57 -18.12 11.33
CA ALA A 134 -6.91 -17.69 9.98
C ALA A 134 -6.24 -18.59 8.94
N PHE A 135 -4.95 -18.89 9.13
CA PHE A 135 -4.19 -19.76 8.24
C PHE A 135 -4.75 -21.19 8.21
N GLU A 136 -5.05 -21.79 9.37
CA GLU A 136 -5.74 -23.10 9.45
C GLU A 136 -7.08 -23.11 8.71
N SER A 137 -7.75 -21.95 8.64
CA SER A 137 -9.03 -21.76 7.96
C SER A 137 -8.88 -21.36 6.49
N GLY A 138 -7.66 -21.37 5.94
CA GLY A 138 -7.37 -21.06 4.54
C GLY A 138 -7.23 -19.57 4.22
N LEU A 139 -7.09 -18.70 5.22
CA LEU A 139 -6.90 -17.26 5.06
C LEU A 139 -5.49 -16.83 5.47
N VAL A 140 -4.74 -16.25 4.53
CA VAL A 140 -3.42 -15.66 4.80
C VAL A 140 -3.58 -14.21 5.22
N VAL A 141 -3.10 -13.88 6.41
CA VAL A 141 -3.03 -12.53 6.98
C VAL A 141 -1.69 -12.36 7.69
N GLU A 142 -1.16 -11.14 7.69
CA GLU A 142 0.09 -10.80 8.39
C GLU A 142 -0.22 -10.13 9.73
N ARG A 143 0.67 -10.30 10.72
CA ARG A 143 0.62 -9.65 12.04
C ARG A 143 1.53 -8.43 12.08
#